data_AF-A0A7C7UF70-F1
#
_entry.id   AF-A0A7C7UF70-F1
#
_cell.length_a   1.000
_cell.length_b   1.000
_cell.length_c   1.000
_cell.angle_alpha   90.00
_cell.angle_beta   90.00
_cell.angle_gamma   90.00
#
_symmetry.space_group_name_H-M   'P 1'
#
loop_
_entity.id
_entity.type
_entity.pdbx_description
1 polymer ?
#
loop_
_entity_poly.entity_id
_entity_poly.type
_entity_poly.pdbx_seq_one_letter_code
_entity_poly.pdbx_strand_id
1 'polypeptide(L)'
;MRLVDSCSAEHTGCDAKMRRETAWNRVTEALQQENQGMVMKFCRPGVMLLLLLVCQPGWAADETGILWEVSRDGSRPSYLLGTIHSGDSRILKLPDAIERAFTTADSFSGEVEMDRNSLLQVSEAMFYADGTLLKDRLDPRLYQHTVRLMATHGLPEMVVQRMKPWAVATTLSLPRTSTGQVLDM
;
A
#
# COMPACT_ATOMS: atom_id res chain seq x y z
N MET A 1 7.76 30.29 -19.24
CA MET A 1 7.44 28.86 -19.33
C MET A 1 6.04 28.75 -19.90
N ARG A 2 5.89 28.46 -21.21
CA ARG A 2 4.58 28.42 -21.88
C ARG A 2 3.91 27.08 -21.57
N LEU A 3 2.70 27.15 -21.03
CA LEU A 3 1.72 26.06 -21.06
C LEU A 3 1.46 25.70 -22.53
N VAL A 4 1.69 24.45 -22.89
CA VAL A 4 1.27 23.90 -24.18
C VAL A 4 -0.07 23.24 -23.95
N ASP A 5 -1.14 24.02 -24.13
CA ASP A 5 -2.46 23.49 -24.47
C ASP A 5 -2.46 23.18 -25.97
N SER A 6 -2.60 21.90 -26.32
CA SER A 6 -3.18 21.46 -27.59
C SER A 6 -3.33 19.95 -27.60
N CYS A 7 -4.52 19.47 -27.25
CA CYS A 7 -5.03 18.24 -27.82
C CYS A 7 -6.44 18.52 -28.34
N SER A 8 -6.49 19.06 -29.56
CA SER A 8 -7.71 19.11 -30.37
C SER A 8 -8.05 17.69 -30.81
N ALA A 9 -9.35 17.41 -30.84
CA ALA A 9 -9.93 16.16 -31.30
C ALA A 9 -9.51 15.83 -32.74
N GLU A 10 -9.68 14.54 -33.09
CA GLU A 10 -9.48 13.90 -34.40
C GLU A 10 -8.10 13.25 -34.60
N HIS A 11 -7.94 12.01 -34.13
CA HIS A 11 -7.51 10.87 -34.96
C HIS A 11 -7.55 9.59 -34.11
N THR A 12 -8.29 8.62 -34.63
CA THR A 12 -8.40 7.23 -34.16
C THR A 12 -7.03 6.54 -34.12
N GLY A 13 -6.68 5.90 -33.00
CA GLY A 13 -5.58 4.94 -32.92
C GLY A 13 -4.56 5.20 -31.80
N CYS A 14 -5.00 5.22 -30.55
CA CYS A 14 -4.11 5.22 -29.38
C CYS A 14 -4.20 3.86 -28.68
N ASP A 15 -3.69 2.80 -29.32
CA ASP A 15 -3.56 1.49 -28.70
C ASP A 15 -2.21 1.40 -27.98
N ALA A 16 -2.15 1.92 -26.75
CA ALA A 16 -1.11 1.53 -25.80
C ALA A 16 -1.45 0.14 -25.26
N LYS A 17 -0.60 -0.86 -25.49
CA LYS A 17 -0.78 -2.20 -24.93
C LYS A 17 -0.15 -2.23 -23.54
N MET A 18 -0.98 -2.04 -22.52
CA MET A 18 -0.58 -2.37 -21.15
C MET A 18 -0.65 -3.90 -21.00
N ARG A 19 0.50 -4.57 -21.03
CA ARG A 19 0.56 -6.04 -20.89
C ARG A 19 0.70 -6.38 -19.41
N ARG A 20 -0.37 -6.90 -18.82
CA ARG A 20 -0.33 -7.69 -17.58
C ARG A 20 -0.11 -9.14 -17.99
N GLU A 21 0.99 -9.78 -17.60
CA GLU A 21 1.08 -11.24 -17.75
C GLU A 21 0.24 -11.89 -16.65
N THR A 22 -1.03 -12.16 -16.98
CA THR A 22 -1.95 -12.89 -16.11
C THR A 22 -2.71 -13.91 -16.95
N ALA A 23 -2.38 -15.18 -16.78
CA ALA A 23 -3.07 -16.31 -17.38
C ALA A 23 -4.41 -16.57 -16.68
N TRP A 24 -5.45 -15.75 -16.86
CA TRP A 24 -6.79 -16.07 -16.32
C TRP A 24 -7.94 -15.38 -17.06
N ASN A 25 -8.59 -16.09 -17.98
CA ASN A 25 -10.00 -15.90 -18.28
C ASN A 25 -10.75 -17.14 -17.76
N ARG A 26 -11.31 -17.06 -16.53
CA ARG A 26 -12.43 -17.90 -16.02
C ARG A 26 -12.81 -17.60 -14.56
N VAL A 27 -12.90 -16.32 -14.15
CA VAL A 27 -13.30 -15.98 -12.76
C VAL A 27 -14.36 -14.86 -12.69
N THR A 28 -14.82 -14.30 -13.81
CA THR A 28 -15.83 -13.23 -13.81
C THR A 28 -17.27 -13.69 -13.56
N GLU A 29 -17.55 -14.99 -13.43
CA GLU A 29 -18.93 -15.48 -13.26
C GLU A 29 -19.40 -15.65 -11.79
N ALA A 30 -18.57 -15.35 -10.78
CA ALA A 30 -18.87 -15.73 -9.39
C ALA A 30 -19.28 -14.59 -8.42
N LEU A 31 -19.67 -13.39 -8.89
CA LEU A 31 -20.01 -12.28 -7.97
C LEU A 31 -21.35 -11.54 -8.25
N GLN A 32 -22.37 -12.19 -8.84
CA GLN A 32 -23.67 -11.54 -9.06
C GLN A 32 -24.87 -12.14 -8.31
N GLN A 33 -24.73 -12.98 -7.28
CA GLN A 33 -25.97 -13.45 -6.60
C GLN A 33 -25.82 -13.82 -5.12
N GLU A 34 -25.53 -12.82 -4.30
CA GLU A 34 -26.03 -12.76 -2.92
C GLU A 34 -27.10 -11.67 -2.81
N ASN A 35 -28.38 -12.05 -3.00
CA ASN A 35 -29.48 -11.41 -2.29
C ASN A 35 -30.61 -12.43 -2.11
N GLN A 36 -30.72 -12.99 -0.91
CA GLN A 36 -31.93 -12.98 -0.07
C GLN A 36 -31.90 -14.16 0.92
N GLY A 37 -32.09 -13.81 2.19
CA GLY A 37 -31.97 -14.71 3.33
C GLY A 37 -33.13 -15.69 3.48
N MET A 38 -32.85 -16.80 4.15
CA MET A 38 -33.86 -17.59 4.86
C MET A 38 -33.15 -18.47 5.89
N VAL A 39 -33.48 -18.26 7.17
CA VAL A 39 -33.01 -19.06 8.30
C VAL A 39 -33.63 -20.45 8.20
N MET A 40 -32.84 -21.53 8.13
CA MET A 40 -33.35 -22.90 8.30
C MET A 40 -32.43 -23.74 9.20
N LYS A 41 -33.01 -24.21 10.31
CA LYS A 41 -32.43 -25.11 11.31
C LYS A 41 -32.04 -26.45 10.66
N PHE A 42 -30.83 -26.97 10.89
CA PHE A 42 -30.49 -28.35 10.55
C PHE A 42 -29.81 -29.11 11.70
N CYS A 43 -30.47 -30.20 12.05
CA CYS A 43 -30.06 -31.26 12.94
C CYS A 43 -29.51 -32.40 12.07
N ARG A 44 -28.18 -32.65 12.08
CA ARG A 44 -27.56 -33.97 11.75
C ARG A 44 -26.02 -33.94 11.88
N PRO A 45 -25.39 -34.86 12.65
CA PRO A 45 -23.98 -34.77 13.03
C PRO A 45 -22.98 -35.28 11.98
N GLY A 46 -23.44 -35.85 10.85
CA GLY A 46 -22.57 -36.45 9.83
C GLY A 46 -21.92 -35.46 8.85
N VAL A 47 -22.39 -34.21 8.78
CA VAL A 47 -21.89 -33.21 7.81
C VAL A 47 -20.71 -32.39 8.38
N MET A 48 -20.52 -32.42 9.70
CA MET A 48 -19.51 -31.60 10.40
C MET A 48 -18.07 -32.08 10.17
N LEU A 49 -17.85 -33.36 9.84
CA LEU A 49 -16.51 -33.92 9.60
C LEU A 49 -16.01 -33.70 8.16
N LEU A 50 -16.90 -33.50 7.19
CA LEU A 50 -16.54 -33.19 5.80
C LEU A 50 -16.18 -31.71 5.61
N LEU A 51 -16.73 -30.81 6.45
CA LEU A 51 -16.46 -29.37 6.45
C LEU A 51 -15.09 -28.99 7.02
N LEU A 52 -14.49 -29.82 7.88
CA LEU A 52 -13.17 -29.57 8.47
C LEU A 52 -11.98 -29.92 7.55
N LEU A 53 -12.20 -30.66 6.45
CA LEU A 53 -11.16 -31.00 5.47
C LEU A 53 -11.02 -29.99 4.33
N VAL A 54 -11.98 -29.09 4.12
CA VAL A 54 -11.98 -28.08 3.05
C VAL A 54 -11.38 -26.74 3.51
N CYS A 55 -11.23 -26.52 4.83
CA CYS A 55 -10.60 -25.33 5.37
C CYS A 55 -9.08 -25.52 5.44
N GLN A 56 -8.43 -25.54 4.28
CA GLN A 56 -6.98 -25.28 4.24
C GLN A 56 -6.79 -23.81 4.66
N PRO A 57 -5.89 -23.48 5.61
CA PRO A 57 -5.54 -22.09 5.86
C PRO A 57 -4.83 -21.57 4.61
N GLY A 58 -5.57 -20.87 3.74
CA GLY A 58 -5.01 -20.07 2.66
C GLY A 58 -4.32 -18.84 3.23
N TRP A 59 -3.27 -19.05 4.02
CA TRP A 59 -2.35 -17.99 4.45
C TRP A 59 -1.10 -18.04 3.60
N ALA A 60 -1.12 -17.21 2.56
CA ALA A 60 -0.07 -16.27 2.20
C ALA A 60 -0.54 -15.64 0.88
N ALA A 61 -0.97 -14.38 0.91
CA ALA A 61 -0.85 -13.58 -0.29
C ALA A 61 0.65 -13.51 -0.57
N ASP A 62 1.09 -13.95 -1.74
CA ASP A 62 2.49 -13.85 -2.14
C ASP A 62 2.82 -12.34 -2.22
N GLU A 63 3.61 -11.84 -1.27
CA GLU A 63 3.94 -10.41 -1.10
C GLU A 63 4.92 -9.94 -2.18
N THR A 64 4.52 -10.07 -3.45
CA THR A 64 5.36 -9.75 -4.60
C THR A 64 5.05 -8.34 -5.10
N GLY A 65 6.08 -7.48 -5.12
CA GLY A 65 5.98 -6.14 -5.69
C GLY A 65 5.68 -6.18 -7.20
N ILE A 66 5.04 -5.13 -7.73
CA ILE A 66 4.61 -5.07 -9.12
C ILE A 66 5.41 -4.01 -9.89
N LEU A 67 6.06 -4.41 -10.98
CA LEU A 67 6.65 -3.53 -11.99
C LEU A 67 5.76 -3.54 -13.23
N TRP A 68 5.24 -2.39 -13.64
CA TRP A 68 4.42 -2.26 -14.84
C TRP A 68 5.27 -1.84 -16.02
N GLU A 69 5.14 -2.53 -17.15
CA GLU A 69 5.68 -2.10 -18.44
C GLU A 69 4.57 -1.48 -19.30
N VAL A 70 4.85 -0.29 -19.83
CA VAL A 70 4.01 0.43 -20.77
C VAL A 70 4.73 0.45 -22.10
N SER A 71 4.17 -0.25 -23.10
CA SER A 71 4.78 -0.35 -24.43
C SER A 71 3.80 0.04 -25.53
N ARG A 72 4.37 0.53 -26.64
CA ARG A 72 3.67 0.81 -27.89
C ARG A 72 4.56 0.40 -29.05
N ASP A 73 3.97 -0.19 -30.08
CA ASP A 73 4.69 -0.66 -31.27
C ASP A 73 5.56 0.47 -31.86
N GLY A 74 6.84 0.15 -32.12
CA GLY A 74 7.82 1.11 -32.64
C GLY A 74 8.37 2.12 -31.64
N SER A 75 8.05 2.02 -30.36
CA SER A 75 8.59 2.86 -29.28
C SER A 75 9.33 2.05 -28.23
N ARG A 76 10.25 2.69 -27.50
CA ARG A 76 10.90 2.08 -26.33
C ARG A 76 9.90 2.01 -25.18
N PRO A 77 9.90 0.93 -24.37
CA PRO A 77 8.99 0.79 -23.25
C PRO A 77 9.30 1.80 -22.14
N SER A 78 8.26 2.18 -21.39
CA SER A 78 8.37 2.89 -20.12
C SER A 78 7.97 1.96 -18.97
N TYR A 79 8.48 2.23 -17.77
CA TYR A 79 8.22 1.41 -16.59
C TYR A 79 7.62 2.24 -15.45
N LEU A 80 6.66 1.66 -14.72
CA LEU A 80 6.08 2.24 -13.51
C LEU A 80 6.26 1.26 -12.35
N LEU A 81 6.99 1.70 -11.33
CA LEU A 81 7.23 0.96 -10.09
C LEU A 81 6.58 1.72 -8.94
N GLY A 82 5.69 1.07 -8.21
CA GLY A 82 5.19 1.59 -6.93
C GLY A 82 6.17 1.26 -5.82
N THR A 83 6.57 2.25 -5.03
CA THR A 83 7.44 2.03 -3.86
C THR A 83 6.65 2.19 -2.56
N ILE A 84 7.31 1.87 -1.45
CA ILE A 84 6.83 2.15 -0.10
C ILE A 84 7.95 2.85 0.64
N HIS A 85 7.62 3.90 1.41
CA HIS A 85 8.53 4.64 2.30
C HIS A 85 9.00 3.80 3.50
N SER A 86 9.62 2.66 3.22
CA SER A 86 10.12 1.70 4.20
C SER A 86 11.61 1.93 4.44
N GLY A 87 12.06 1.93 5.69
CA GLY A 87 13.49 2.00 6.04
C GLY A 87 14.15 0.64 6.21
N ASP A 88 13.52 -0.43 5.71
CA ASP A 88 14.04 -1.79 5.82
C ASP A 88 15.10 -2.04 4.74
N SER A 89 16.33 -2.35 5.16
CA SER A 89 17.46 -2.60 4.25
C SER A 89 17.22 -3.66 3.17
N ARG A 90 16.24 -4.57 3.34
CA ARG A 90 15.90 -5.58 2.34
C ARG A 90 15.38 -4.96 1.04
N ILE A 91 14.73 -3.81 1.10
CA ILE A 91 14.19 -3.14 -0.09
C ILE A 91 15.28 -2.56 -1.00
N LEU A 92 16.50 -2.37 -0.48
CA LEU A 92 17.64 -1.86 -1.25
C LEU A 92 18.23 -2.94 -2.19
N LYS A 93 17.85 -4.20 -2.02
CA LYS A 93 18.22 -5.30 -2.93
C LYS A 93 17.18 -5.39 -4.03
N LEU A 94 17.38 -4.59 -5.07
CA LEU A 94 16.44 -4.53 -6.19
C LEU A 94 16.50 -5.83 -7.00
N PRO A 95 15.35 -6.43 -7.38
CA PRO A 95 15.31 -7.53 -8.33
C PRO A 95 15.89 -7.13 -9.70
N ASP A 96 16.54 -8.07 -10.39
CA ASP A 96 17.18 -7.87 -11.70
C ASP A 96 16.26 -7.22 -12.77
N ALA A 97 14.95 -7.46 -12.70
CA ALA A 97 14.00 -6.83 -13.63
C ALA A 97 13.89 -5.33 -13.38
N ILE A 98 13.87 -4.91 -12.11
CA ILE A 98 13.84 -3.51 -11.70
C ILE A 98 15.20 -2.87 -12.02
N GLU A 99 16.32 -3.49 -11.65
CA GLU A 99 17.65 -2.95 -11.98
C GLU A 99 17.85 -2.75 -13.48
N ARG A 100 17.40 -3.69 -14.33
CA ARG A 100 17.46 -3.53 -15.78
C ARG A 100 16.58 -2.40 -16.29
N ALA A 101 15.34 -2.29 -15.80
CA ALA A 101 14.44 -1.19 -16.16
C ALA A 101 15.06 0.17 -15.80
N PHE A 102 15.70 0.27 -14.62
CA PHE A 102 16.39 1.48 -14.18
C PHE A 102 17.62 1.82 -15.02
N THR A 103 18.50 0.85 -15.25
CA THR A 103 19.77 1.07 -15.96
C THR A 103 19.61 1.32 -17.46
N THR A 104 18.49 0.89 -18.04
CA THR A 104 18.21 1.09 -19.48
C THR A 104 17.31 2.29 -19.78
N ALA A 105 16.70 2.90 -18.77
CA ALA A 105 15.85 4.07 -18.94
C ALA A 105 16.68 5.32 -19.33
N ASP A 106 16.18 6.09 -20.30
CA ASP A 106 16.80 7.37 -20.68
C ASP A 106 16.57 8.49 -19.65
N SER A 107 15.51 8.36 -18.86
CA SER A 107 15.08 9.35 -17.89
C SER A 107 14.30 8.69 -16.75
N PHE A 108 14.38 9.29 -15.57
CA PHE A 108 13.66 8.88 -14.37
C PHE A 108 12.82 10.06 -13.83
N SER A 109 11.59 9.77 -13.41
CA SER A 109 10.69 10.71 -12.73
C SER A 109 10.19 10.07 -11.44
N GLY A 110 10.58 10.65 -10.30
CA GLY A 110 10.17 10.20 -8.97
C GLY A 110 8.82 10.75 -8.53
N GLU A 111 8.53 10.58 -7.24
CA GLU A 111 7.29 11.08 -6.63
C GLU A 111 7.24 12.61 -6.59
N VAL A 112 6.03 13.16 -6.49
CA VAL A 112 5.82 14.61 -6.35
C VAL A 112 6.44 15.10 -5.04
N GLU A 113 7.23 16.17 -5.09
CA GLU A 113 7.86 16.74 -3.90
C GLU A 113 6.81 17.11 -2.84
N MET A 114 6.97 16.57 -1.62
CA MET A 114 6.23 17.04 -0.46
C MET A 114 6.78 18.41 -0.04
N ASP A 115 6.15 19.47 -0.52
CA ASP A 115 6.52 20.82 -0.14
C ASP A 115 6.27 21.07 1.36
N ARG A 116 6.79 22.20 1.85
CA ARG A 116 6.63 22.61 3.25
C ARG A 116 5.16 22.67 3.69
N ASN A 117 4.26 23.10 2.81
CA ASN A 117 2.85 23.24 3.14
C ASN A 117 2.18 21.87 3.27
N SER A 118 2.49 20.93 2.38
CA SER A 118 2.03 19.55 2.45
C SER A 118 2.50 18.86 3.74
N LEU A 119 3.77 19.06 4.12
CA LEU A 119 4.30 18.51 5.38
C LEU A 119 3.58 19.08 6.61
N LEU A 120 3.29 20.38 6.61
CA LEU A 120 2.53 21.01 7.70
C LEU A 120 1.10 20.46 7.79
N GLN A 121 0.41 20.31 6.67
CA GLN A 121 -0.95 19.75 6.63
C GLN A 121 -1.00 18.32 7.15
N VAL A 122 -0.02 17.48 6.76
CA VAL A 122 0.09 16.11 7.27
C VAL A 122 0.33 16.12 8.78
N SER A 123 1.22 16.98 9.28
CA SER A 123 1.48 17.13 10.72
C SER A 123 0.21 17.55 11.48
N GLU A 124 -0.52 18.56 11.00
CA GLU A 124 -1.79 19.00 11.59
C GLU A 124 -2.84 17.90 11.61
N ALA A 125 -2.88 17.06 10.57
CA ALA A 125 -3.76 15.91 10.52
C ALA A 125 -3.37 14.83 11.54
N MET A 126 -2.08 14.61 11.79
CA MET A 126 -1.57 13.55 12.67
C MET A 126 -1.73 13.85 14.17
N PHE A 127 -1.69 15.12 14.58
CA PHE A 127 -1.70 15.50 16.01
C PHE A 127 -3.04 16.11 16.46
N TYR A 128 -3.36 15.98 17.74
CA TYR A 128 -4.44 16.73 18.38
C TYR A 128 -4.03 18.18 18.63
N ALA A 129 -4.92 19.12 18.28
CA ALA A 129 -4.73 20.56 18.48
C ALA A 129 -5.60 21.13 19.62
N ASP A 130 -6.56 20.36 20.12
CA ASP A 130 -7.56 20.76 21.11
C ASP A 130 -7.18 20.40 22.57
N GLY A 131 -5.97 19.88 22.77
CA GLY A 131 -5.50 19.41 24.08
C GLY A 131 -5.88 17.97 24.42
N THR A 132 -6.66 17.29 23.57
CA THR A 132 -6.90 15.84 23.69
C THR A 132 -5.57 15.09 23.62
N LEU A 133 -5.41 14.08 24.49
CA LEU A 133 -4.25 13.19 24.47
C LEU A 133 -4.67 11.79 24.01
N LEU A 134 -3.73 11.04 23.44
CA LEU A 134 -3.96 9.67 23.00
C LEU A 134 -4.46 8.76 24.13
N LYS A 135 -3.97 8.97 25.35
CA LYS A 135 -4.42 8.24 26.56
C LYS A 135 -5.90 8.44 26.87
N ASP A 136 -6.52 9.52 26.39
CA ASP A 136 -7.94 9.79 26.57
C ASP A 136 -8.80 8.95 25.61
N ARG A 137 -8.18 8.29 24.62
CA ARG A 137 -8.84 7.47 23.58
C ARG A 137 -8.51 5.98 23.68
N LEU A 138 -7.51 5.60 24.45
CA LEU A 138 -7.04 4.22 24.59
C LEU A 138 -7.17 3.74 26.05
N ASP A 139 -7.40 2.44 26.23
CA ASP A 139 -7.26 1.81 27.54
C ASP A 139 -5.83 2.03 28.10
N PRO A 140 -5.65 2.24 29.42
CA PRO A 140 -4.33 2.51 30.01
C PRO A 140 -3.26 1.45 29.70
N ARG A 141 -3.62 0.15 29.62
CA ARG A 141 -2.66 -0.91 29.29
C ARG A 141 -2.24 -0.82 27.83
N LEU A 142 -3.19 -0.55 26.94
CA LEU A 142 -2.91 -0.35 25.52
C LEU A 142 -2.04 0.89 25.30
N TYR A 143 -2.35 2.01 25.95
CA TYR A 143 -1.53 3.22 25.87
C TYR A 143 -0.08 2.96 26.28
N GLN A 144 0.15 2.32 27.42
CA GLN A 144 1.52 1.99 27.86
C GLN A 144 2.23 1.05 26.89
N HIS A 145 1.52 0.09 26.30
CA HIS A 145 2.09 -0.80 25.29
C HIS A 145 2.48 -0.03 24.01
N THR A 146 1.59 0.83 23.54
CA THR A 146 1.82 1.72 22.40
C THR A 146 3.05 2.61 22.62
N VAL A 147 3.17 3.27 23.77
CA VAL A 147 4.34 4.11 24.09
C VAL A 147 5.64 3.30 24.04
N ARG A 148 5.65 2.08 24.58
CA ARG A 148 6.82 1.19 24.51
C ARG A 148 7.18 0.81 23.08
N LEU A 149 6.19 0.49 22.25
CA LEU A 149 6.44 0.16 20.84
C LEU A 149 6.94 1.37 20.06
N MET A 150 6.29 2.53 20.20
CA MET A 150 6.67 3.77 19.53
C MET A 150 8.08 4.24 19.91
N ALA A 151 8.51 3.99 21.15
CA ALA A 151 9.90 4.26 21.56
C ALA A 151 10.92 3.44 20.73
N THR A 152 10.56 2.24 20.26
CA THR A 152 11.42 1.45 19.36
C THR A 152 11.49 2.01 17.93
N HIS A 153 10.61 2.95 17.58
CA HIS A 153 10.64 3.75 16.35
C HIS A 153 11.22 5.15 16.59
N GLY A 154 11.87 5.39 17.74
CA GLY A 154 12.52 6.66 18.06
C GLY A 154 11.56 7.78 18.50
N LEU A 155 10.28 7.48 18.74
CA LEU A 155 9.30 8.48 19.15
C LEU A 155 9.07 8.43 20.66
N PRO A 156 9.48 9.47 21.42
CA PRO A 156 9.29 9.51 22.86
C PRO A 156 7.81 9.77 23.22
N GLU A 157 7.42 9.39 24.43
CA GLU A 157 6.04 9.54 24.92
C GLU A 157 5.50 10.97 24.77
N MET A 158 6.35 11.99 24.95
CA MET A 158 5.95 13.39 24.82
C MET A 158 5.37 13.75 23.43
N VAL A 159 5.79 13.04 22.39
CA VAL A 159 5.27 13.16 21.02
C VAL A 159 4.05 12.26 20.85
N VAL A 160 4.18 10.99 21.24
CA VAL A 160 3.14 9.95 21.07
C VAL A 160 1.83 10.33 21.75
N GLN A 161 1.90 10.95 22.93
CA GLN A 161 0.70 11.37 23.67
C GLN A 161 -0.16 12.37 22.91
N ARG A 162 0.38 13.10 21.91
CA ARG A 162 -0.35 14.07 21.11
C ARG A 162 -0.83 13.51 19.77
N MET A 163 -0.41 12.30 19.39
CA MET A 163 -0.77 11.69 18.10
C MET A 163 -2.21 11.16 18.13
N LYS A 164 -2.88 11.21 16.98
CA LYS A 164 -4.17 10.53 16.77
C LYS A 164 -3.95 9.02 16.60
N PRO A 165 -4.94 8.17 16.96
CA PRO A 165 -4.79 6.72 16.88
C PRO A 165 -4.36 6.19 15.51
N TRP A 166 -4.88 6.75 14.42
CA TRP A 166 -4.51 6.34 13.06
C TRP A 166 -3.03 6.61 12.77
N ALA A 167 -2.48 7.75 13.23
CA ALA A 167 -1.09 8.13 12.97
C ALA A 167 -0.12 7.19 13.69
N VAL A 168 -0.49 6.76 14.90
CA VAL A 168 0.24 5.71 15.65
C VAL A 168 0.18 4.38 14.89
N ALA A 169 -1.00 3.96 14.45
CA ALA A 169 -1.18 2.71 13.71
C ALA A 169 -0.39 2.70 12.39
N THR A 170 -0.37 3.80 11.65
CA THR A 170 0.44 3.97 10.44
C THR A 170 1.93 3.86 10.77
N THR A 171 2.40 4.51 11.84
CA THR A 171 3.81 4.47 12.24
C THR A 171 4.26 3.06 12.63
N LEU A 172 3.44 2.33 13.38
CA LEU A 172 3.74 0.96 13.81
C LEU A 172 3.61 -0.07 12.68
N SER A 173 2.88 0.25 11.62
CA SER A 173 2.78 -0.59 10.41
C SER A 173 4.04 -0.52 9.55
N LEU A 174 4.85 0.53 9.69
CA LEU A 174 6.11 0.66 8.98
C LEU A 174 7.24 -0.05 9.75
N PRO A 175 8.18 -0.70 9.06
CA PRO A 175 9.34 -1.28 9.74
C PRO A 175 10.21 -0.19 10.36
N ARG A 176 11.01 -0.59 11.35
CA ARG A 176 11.93 0.34 12.03
C ARG A 176 12.97 0.84 11.05
N THR A 177 13.08 2.15 10.91
CA THR A 177 14.13 2.78 10.12
C THR A 177 15.46 2.60 10.86
N SER A 178 16.42 1.92 10.23
CA SER A 178 17.74 1.64 10.85
C SER A 178 18.88 2.48 10.27
N THR A 179 18.69 3.00 9.05
CA THR A 179 19.75 3.68 8.28
C THR A 179 19.36 5.07 7.80
N GLY A 180 18.11 5.50 8.02
CA GLY A 180 17.57 6.75 7.47
C GLY A 180 17.41 6.73 5.94
N GLN A 181 17.74 5.61 5.28
CA GLN A 181 17.54 5.40 3.86
C GLN A 181 16.22 4.66 3.66
N VAL A 182 15.31 5.32 2.96
CA VAL A 182 14.05 4.78 2.47
C VAL A 182 14.16 4.69 0.96
N LEU A 183 13.46 3.73 0.34
CA LEU A 183 13.40 3.66 -1.13
C LEU A 183 12.42 4.72 -1.64
N ASP A 184 12.82 5.97 -1.50
CA ASP A 184 12.16 7.14 -2.04
C ASP A 184 13.08 7.58 -3.17
N MET A 185 12.75 7.20 -4.40
CA MET A 185 13.54 7.53 -5.59
C MET A 185 13.14 8.88 -6.16
#